data_AF-A0A934QN30-F1
#
_entry.id   AF-A0A934QN30-F1
#
_cell.length_a   1.000
_cell.length_b   1.000
_cell.length_c   1.000
_cell.angle_alpha   90.00
_cell.angle_beta   90.00
_cell.angle_gamma   90.00
#
_symmetry.space_group_name_H-M   'P 1'
#
loop_
_entity.id
_entity.type
_entity.pdbx_description
1 polymer ?
#
loop_
_entity_poly.entity_id
_entity_poly.type
_entity_poly.pdbx_seq_one_letter_code
_entity_poly.pdbx_strand_id
1 'polypeptide(L)'
;MVRRVPTRLKLSRHEVDALFRRRYTPPGLLAAVDRDLGPVLAQPAGVGQGYRLGEHVLMVLGLFDTYFAHRDLLPSPVDPDFMRLILLLHDIGKPAAIANGNKADQHDFNRVDAGHVLDRLLFPRAAVRRAQALVGRDPIGHLIKTGATLAAAESIRAGANEADLDPLAFLAWIELYFCCDAGSYTLHGGGKPGLDRLFVFDPPARRMGLAPDPRARVDAVARALAGSAAEVWRQTGAGLPPLTA
;
A
#
# COMPACT_ATOMS: atom_id res chain seq x y z
N MET A 1 -0.03 11.69 25.68
CA MET A 1 -0.98 10.56 25.59
C MET A 1 -1.10 10.17 24.13
N VAL A 2 -0.77 8.94 23.80
CA VAL A 2 -0.76 8.41 22.42
C VAL A 2 -2.20 8.22 21.96
N ARG A 3 -2.60 8.90 20.89
CA ARG A 3 -3.96 8.74 20.36
C ARG A 3 -3.97 7.53 19.43
N ARG A 4 -4.68 6.49 19.84
CA ARG A 4 -4.97 5.30 19.04
C ARG A 4 -6.23 5.52 18.20
N VAL A 5 -6.46 4.66 17.21
CA VAL A 5 -7.74 4.59 16.50
C VAL A 5 -8.89 4.50 17.53
N PRO A 6 -9.93 5.35 17.42
CA PRO A 6 -11.00 5.37 18.41
C PRO A 6 -11.78 4.05 18.40
N THR A 7 -12.29 3.66 19.57
CA THR A 7 -13.03 2.40 19.75
C THR A 7 -14.40 2.39 19.07
N ARG A 8 -14.89 3.57 18.66
CA ARG A 8 -16.10 3.77 17.86
C ARG A 8 -15.79 4.78 16.76
N LEU A 9 -16.15 4.45 15.52
CA LEU A 9 -16.13 5.39 14.41
C LEU A 9 -17.50 6.06 14.32
N LYS A 10 -17.50 7.36 14.10
CA LYS A 10 -18.69 8.12 13.79
C LYS A 10 -19.01 8.04 12.28
N LEU A 11 -17.99 7.84 11.44
CA LEU A 11 -18.10 7.54 10.02
C LEU A 11 -18.72 6.15 9.80
N SER A 12 -19.72 6.09 8.93
CA SER A 12 -20.40 4.86 8.54
C SER A 12 -19.91 4.33 7.18
N ARG A 13 -20.16 3.04 6.93
CA ARG A 13 -19.91 2.43 5.62
C ARG A 13 -20.64 3.16 4.49
N HIS A 14 -21.89 3.55 4.74
CA HIS A 14 -22.72 4.24 3.75
C HIS A 14 -22.12 5.61 3.36
N GLU A 15 -21.58 6.38 4.31
CA GLU A 15 -20.91 7.65 4.02
C GLU A 15 -19.65 7.43 3.17
N VAL A 16 -18.85 6.40 3.47
CA VAL A 16 -17.67 6.02 2.67
C VAL A 16 -18.07 5.63 1.24
N ASP A 17 -19.06 4.76 1.08
CA ASP A 17 -19.54 4.35 -0.25
C ASP A 17 -20.18 5.53 -1.02
N ALA A 18 -20.82 6.47 -0.32
CA ALA A 18 -21.38 7.67 -0.93
C ALA A 18 -20.29 8.64 -1.43
N LEU A 19 -19.18 8.76 -0.70
CA LEU A 19 -18.02 9.56 -1.11
C LEU A 19 -17.47 9.05 -2.46
N PHE A 20 -17.21 7.74 -2.54
CA PHE A 20 -16.65 7.13 -3.74
C PHE A 20 -17.58 7.21 -4.96
N ARG A 21 -18.89 7.07 -4.77
CA ARG A 21 -19.88 7.14 -5.87
C ARG A 21 -20.07 8.53 -6.48
N ARG A 22 -19.81 9.62 -5.73
CA ARG A 22 -20.26 10.97 -6.15
C ARG A 22 -19.11 11.91 -6.49
N ARG A 23 -18.09 12.03 -5.63
CA ARG A 23 -17.03 13.05 -5.73
C ARG A 23 -15.79 12.66 -4.93
N TYR A 24 -15.22 11.49 -5.22
CA TYR A 24 -13.95 11.11 -4.60
C TYR A 24 -12.83 12.06 -5.03
N THR A 25 -12.07 12.52 -4.03
CA THR A 25 -10.73 13.10 -4.16
C THR A 25 -9.91 12.67 -2.94
N PRO A 26 -8.56 12.60 -3.01
CA PRO A 26 -7.75 12.30 -1.84
C PRO A 26 -8.01 13.25 -0.65
N PRO A 27 -8.09 14.59 -0.82
CA PRO A 27 -8.45 15.49 0.28
C PRO A 27 -9.88 15.26 0.80
N GLY A 28 -10.82 14.93 -0.08
CA GLY A 28 -12.20 14.62 0.31
C GLY A 28 -12.30 13.35 1.17
N LEU A 29 -11.51 12.32 0.87
CA LEU A 29 -11.40 11.11 1.69
C LEU A 29 -10.81 11.40 3.06
N LEU A 30 -9.72 12.18 3.12
CA LEU A 30 -9.13 12.59 4.40
C LEU A 30 -10.13 13.41 5.24
N ALA A 31 -10.81 14.38 4.63
CA ALA A 31 -11.80 15.19 5.33
C ALA A 31 -12.96 14.35 5.88
N ALA A 32 -13.40 13.32 5.14
CA ALA A 32 -14.46 12.42 5.58
C ALA A 32 -14.07 11.61 6.83
N VAL A 33 -12.80 11.17 6.91
CA VAL A 33 -12.31 10.38 8.05
C VAL A 33 -11.76 11.24 9.20
N ASP A 34 -11.52 12.54 8.98
CA ASP A 34 -10.88 13.43 9.95
C ASP A 34 -11.59 13.46 11.32
N ARG A 35 -12.93 13.38 11.31
CA ARG A 35 -13.75 13.35 12.54
C ARG A 35 -13.37 12.21 13.49
N ASP A 36 -12.83 11.11 12.97
CA ASP A 36 -12.48 9.90 13.72
C ASP A 36 -10.96 9.66 13.75
N LEU A 37 -10.28 9.90 12.64
CA LEU A 37 -8.86 9.60 12.46
C LEU A 37 -7.96 10.84 12.45
N GLY A 38 -8.52 12.05 12.41
CA GLY A 38 -7.78 13.32 12.36
C GLY A 38 -6.68 13.44 13.42
N PRO A 39 -6.94 13.10 14.70
CA PRO A 39 -5.89 13.13 15.71
C PRO A 39 -4.73 12.14 15.47
N VAL A 40 -4.96 11.04 14.74
CA VAL A 40 -3.91 10.10 14.32
C VAL A 40 -3.19 10.64 13.09
N LEU A 41 -3.94 11.13 12.10
CA LEU A 41 -3.40 11.70 10.86
C LEU A 41 -2.55 12.96 11.10
N ALA A 42 -2.81 13.71 12.18
CA ALA A 42 -2.02 14.87 12.56
C ALA A 42 -0.66 14.52 13.20
N GLN A 43 -0.41 13.26 13.55
CA GLN A 43 0.85 12.84 14.16
C GLN A 43 1.99 12.78 13.13
N PRO A 44 3.26 12.90 13.55
CA PRO A 44 4.40 12.75 12.65
C PRO A 44 4.41 11.39 11.98
N ALA A 45 4.74 11.34 10.68
CA ALA A 45 4.90 10.12 9.91
C ALA A 45 6.17 9.33 10.29
N GLY A 46 7.00 9.84 11.22
CA GLY A 46 8.17 9.11 11.75
C GLY A 46 9.30 8.92 10.73
N VAL A 47 9.41 9.84 9.78
CA VAL A 47 10.46 9.89 8.75
C VAL A 47 11.28 11.18 8.88
N GLY A 48 12.54 11.16 8.42
CA GLY A 48 13.46 12.30 8.57
C GLY A 48 13.02 13.58 7.86
N GLN A 49 12.06 13.46 6.93
CA GLN A 49 11.52 14.55 6.12
C GLN A 49 10.53 15.44 6.89
N GLY A 50 9.98 14.98 8.01
CA GLY A 50 9.15 15.79 8.92
C GLY A 50 7.65 15.90 8.56
N TYR A 51 7.13 15.04 7.68
CA TYR A 51 5.71 15.04 7.33
C TYR A 51 4.80 14.59 8.48
N ARG A 52 3.56 15.08 8.48
CA ARG A 52 2.44 14.45 9.20
C ARG A 52 1.95 13.23 8.42
N LEU A 53 1.31 12.31 9.13
CA LEU A 53 0.75 11.11 8.52
C LEU A 53 -0.30 11.44 7.45
N GLY A 54 -1.16 12.43 7.66
CA GLY A 54 -2.14 12.86 6.67
C GLY A 54 -1.51 13.43 5.40
N GLU A 55 -0.40 14.18 5.52
CA GLU A 55 0.35 14.71 4.37
C GLU A 55 0.95 13.55 3.55
N HIS A 56 1.53 12.56 4.24
CA HIS A 56 2.02 11.32 3.62
C HIS A 56 0.91 10.58 2.86
N VAL A 57 -0.23 10.35 3.50
CA VAL A 57 -1.36 9.68 2.86
C VAL A 57 -1.84 10.41 1.60
N LEU A 58 -1.86 11.75 1.59
CA LEU A 58 -2.24 12.51 0.38
C LEU A 58 -1.28 12.25 -0.78
N MET A 59 0.03 12.18 -0.52
CA MET A 59 1.03 11.86 -1.56
C MET A 59 0.82 10.44 -2.09
N VAL A 60 0.64 9.47 -1.19
CA VAL A 60 0.39 8.06 -1.54
C VAL A 60 -0.87 7.89 -2.38
N LEU A 61 -1.98 8.51 -1.97
CA LEU A 61 -3.23 8.47 -2.73
C LEU A 61 -3.11 9.18 -4.08
N GLY A 62 -2.37 10.29 -4.16
CA GLY A 62 -2.11 10.99 -5.41
C GLY A 62 -1.37 10.13 -6.44
N LEU A 63 -0.36 9.36 -6.00
CA LEU A 63 0.32 8.39 -6.86
C LEU A 63 -0.62 7.27 -7.30
N PHE A 64 -1.40 6.71 -6.38
CA PHE A 64 -2.38 5.68 -6.70
C PHE A 64 -3.38 6.16 -7.77
N ASP A 65 -3.97 7.33 -7.57
CA ASP A 65 -4.95 7.89 -8.51
C ASP A 65 -4.36 8.23 -9.87
N THR A 66 -3.11 8.69 -9.90
CA THR A 66 -2.43 9.06 -11.15
C THR A 66 -2.09 7.83 -12.00
N TYR A 67 -1.68 6.73 -11.36
CA TYR A 67 -1.04 5.61 -12.05
C TYR A 67 -1.81 4.29 -12.04
N PHE A 68 -2.65 4.06 -11.03
CA PHE A 68 -3.20 2.73 -10.76
C PHE A 68 -4.73 2.69 -10.63
N ALA A 69 -5.39 3.80 -10.32
CA ALA A 69 -6.84 3.79 -10.07
C ALA A 69 -7.72 3.50 -11.31
N HIS A 70 -7.14 3.43 -12.50
CA HIS A 70 -7.85 3.02 -13.70
C HIS A 70 -8.05 1.50 -13.69
N ARG A 71 -9.31 1.06 -13.85
CA ARG A 71 -9.71 -0.35 -13.69
C ARG A 71 -8.94 -1.33 -14.56
N ASP A 72 -8.49 -0.89 -15.74
CA ASP A 72 -7.74 -1.73 -16.68
C ASP A 72 -6.28 -1.98 -16.25
N LEU A 73 -5.80 -1.26 -15.22
CA LEU A 73 -4.42 -1.34 -14.72
C LEU A 73 -4.33 -2.01 -13.35
N LEU A 74 -5.46 -2.33 -12.71
CA LEU A 74 -5.47 -2.97 -11.40
C LEU A 74 -5.34 -4.48 -11.53
N PRO A 75 -4.50 -5.13 -10.71
CA PRO A 75 -4.48 -6.58 -10.65
C PRO A 75 -5.85 -7.05 -10.15
N SER A 76 -6.57 -7.84 -10.97
CA SER A 76 -7.83 -8.43 -10.53
C SER A 76 -7.60 -9.29 -9.27
N PRO A 77 -8.49 -9.27 -8.25
CA PRO A 77 -9.77 -8.56 -8.19
C PRO A 77 -9.72 -7.26 -7.35
N VAL A 78 -8.70 -6.40 -7.49
CA VAL A 78 -8.64 -5.14 -6.72
C VAL A 78 -9.76 -4.19 -7.12
N ASP A 79 -10.60 -3.83 -6.14
CA ASP A 79 -11.48 -2.68 -6.24
C ASP A 79 -10.69 -1.38 -5.91
N PRO A 80 -10.69 -0.36 -6.78
CA PRO A 80 -9.91 0.86 -6.55
C PRO A 80 -10.28 1.59 -5.26
N ASP A 81 -11.57 1.59 -4.90
CA ASP A 81 -12.06 2.29 -3.71
C ASP A 81 -11.59 1.58 -2.44
N PHE A 82 -11.61 0.25 -2.46
CA PHE A 82 -11.02 -0.55 -1.39
C PHE A 82 -9.51 -0.36 -1.28
N MET A 83 -8.77 -0.27 -2.39
CA MET A 83 -7.32 0.00 -2.35
C MET A 83 -7.03 1.40 -1.78
N ARG A 84 -7.81 2.43 -2.13
CA ARG A 84 -7.70 3.77 -1.51
C ARG A 84 -7.89 3.73 -0.01
N LEU A 85 -8.83 2.92 0.49
CA LEU A 85 -9.01 2.75 1.93
C LEU A 85 -7.82 2.02 2.57
N ILE A 86 -7.25 1.01 1.92
CA ILE A 86 -6.04 0.35 2.42
C ILE A 86 -4.87 1.35 2.50
N LEU A 87 -4.67 2.14 1.44
CA LEU A 87 -3.62 3.17 1.39
C LEU A 87 -3.86 4.30 2.40
N LEU A 88 -5.11 4.66 2.71
CA LEU A 88 -5.41 5.58 3.80
C LEU A 88 -4.96 5.04 5.17
N LEU A 89 -5.11 3.72 5.38
CA LEU A 89 -4.88 3.07 6.66
C LEU A 89 -3.47 2.49 6.81
N HIS A 90 -2.65 2.56 5.77
CA HIS A 90 -1.42 1.76 5.67
C HIS A 90 -0.42 2.00 6.80
N ASP A 91 -0.34 3.23 7.29
CA ASP A 91 0.57 3.66 8.38
C ASP A 91 -0.19 4.13 9.63
N ILE A 92 -1.48 3.79 9.76
CA ILE A 92 -2.35 4.31 10.84
C ILE A 92 -1.90 3.90 12.25
N GLY A 93 -1.23 2.75 12.38
CA GLY A 93 -0.72 2.22 13.65
C GLY A 93 0.69 2.69 14.02
N LYS A 94 1.42 3.27 13.07
CA LYS A 94 2.80 3.73 13.25
C LYS A 94 3.00 4.70 14.41
N PRO A 95 2.12 5.71 14.64
CA PRO A 95 2.28 6.59 15.79
C PRO A 95 2.19 5.84 17.14
N ALA A 96 1.35 4.79 17.21
CA ALA A 96 1.23 3.97 18.40
C ALA A 96 2.47 3.09 18.62
N ALA A 97 3.04 2.51 17.57
CA ALA A 97 4.28 1.73 17.65
C ALA A 97 5.46 2.59 18.14
N ILE A 98 5.65 3.78 17.56
CA ILE A 98 6.69 4.73 17.96
C ILE A 98 6.55 5.09 19.44
N ALA A 99 5.33 5.38 19.89
CA ALA A 99 5.13 5.80 21.26
C ALA A 99 5.21 4.66 22.29
N ASN A 100 5.10 3.40 21.85
CA ASN A 100 5.46 2.23 22.67
C ASN A 100 6.97 1.95 22.66
N GLY A 101 7.78 2.81 22.04
CA GLY A 101 9.24 2.72 22.06
C GLY A 101 9.84 1.78 21.03
N ASN A 102 9.02 1.14 20.18
CA ASN A 102 9.49 0.19 19.18
C ASN A 102 8.84 0.41 17.82
N LYS A 103 9.53 1.15 16.94
CA LYS A 103 9.09 1.37 15.56
C LYS A 103 9.06 0.05 14.75
N ALA A 104 9.83 -0.97 15.12
CA ALA A 104 9.83 -2.24 14.40
C ALA A 104 8.46 -2.94 14.46
N ASP A 105 7.64 -2.63 15.48
CA ASP A 105 6.30 -3.21 15.65
C ASP A 105 5.25 -2.52 14.78
N GLN A 106 5.60 -1.50 13.99
CA GLN A 106 4.64 -0.71 13.20
C GLN A 106 3.71 -1.58 12.34
N HIS A 107 4.20 -2.69 11.81
CA HIS A 107 3.42 -3.58 10.96
C HIS A 107 2.30 -4.29 11.74
N ASP A 108 2.57 -4.70 12.99
CA ASP A 108 1.56 -5.29 13.86
C ASP A 108 0.51 -4.25 14.27
N PHE A 109 0.94 -3.03 14.60
CA PHE A 109 0.02 -1.93 14.91
C PHE A 109 -0.83 -1.56 13.68
N ASN A 110 -0.23 -1.42 12.50
CA ASN A 110 -0.94 -1.12 11.26
C ASN A 110 -1.98 -2.20 10.96
N ARG A 111 -1.61 -3.48 11.07
CA ARG A 111 -2.50 -4.63 10.90
C ARG A 111 -3.71 -4.59 11.85
N VAL A 112 -3.46 -4.37 13.14
CA VAL A 112 -4.53 -4.33 14.16
C VAL A 112 -5.45 -3.14 13.93
N ASP A 113 -4.89 -1.95 13.76
CA ASP A 113 -5.67 -0.71 13.68
C ASP A 113 -6.44 -0.60 12.35
N ALA A 114 -5.84 -0.99 11.22
CA ALA A 114 -6.55 -1.07 9.95
C ALA A 114 -7.71 -2.08 10.01
N GLY A 115 -7.47 -3.24 10.63
CA GLY A 115 -8.51 -4.25 10.85
C GLY A 115 -9.69 -3.71 11.66
N HIS A 116 -9.40 -3.01 12.77
CA HIS A 116 -10.42 -2.38 13.59
C HIS A 116 -11.23 -1.31 12.85
N VAL A 117 -10.59 -0.49 12.02
CA VAL A 117 -11.31 0.52 11.21
C VAL A 117 -12.25 -0.18 10.22
N LEU A 118 -11.76 -1.16 9.46
CA LEU A 118 -12.53 -1.84 8.44
C LEU A 118 -13.68 -2.69 9.02
N ASP A 119 -13.47 -3.36 10.15
CA ASP A 119 -14.52 -4.08 10.87
C ASP A 119 -15.66 -3.12 11.30
N ARG A 120 -15.33 -1.93 11.80
CA ARG A 120 -16.32 -0.91 12.20
C ARG A 120 -17.04 -0.30 11.01
N LEU A 121 -16.38 -0.22 9.86
CA LEU A 121 -17.00 0.11 8.58
C LEU A 121 -17.71 -1.09 7.94
N LEU A 122 -17.92 -2.19 8.69
CA LEU A 122 -18.70 -3.35 8.28
C LEU A 122 -18.19 -3.99 6.98
N PHE A 123 -16.88 -3.93 6.71
CA PHE A 123 -16.30 -4.67 5.60
C PHE A 123 -16.40 -6.18 5.87
N PRO A 124 -16.63 -7.00 4.82
CA PRO A 124 -16.60 -8.45 4.97
C PRO A 124 -15.27 -8.93 5.53
N ARG A 125 -15.29 -9.98 6.36
CA ARG A 125 -14.08 -10.54 6.98
C ARG A 125 -12.97 -10.87 5.98
N ALA A 126 -13.32 -11.32 4.78
CA ALA A 126 -12.35 -11.57 3.71
C ALA A 126 -11.63 -10.29 3.27
N ALA A 127 -12.34 -9.17 3.12
CA ALA A 127 -11.73 -7.89 2.79
C ALA A 127 -10.82 -7.41 3.92
N VAL A 128 -11.26 -7.52 5.17
CA VAL A 128 -10.46 -7.17 6.36
C VAL A 128 -9.15 -7.95 6.38
N ARG A 129 -9.18 -9.27 6.18
CA ARG A 129 -7.96 -10.10 6.12
C ARG A 129 -7.02 -9.68 4.99
N ARG A 130 -7.54 -9.37 3.80
CA ARG A 130 -6.73 -8.88 2.67
C ARG A 130 -6.00 -7.58 3.00
N ALA A 131 -6.71 -6.62 3.59
CA ALA A 131 -6.10 -5.37 4.03
C ALA A 131 -5.01 -5.62 5.09
N GLN A 132 -5.30 -6.46 6.09
CA GLN A 132 -4.36 -6.82 7.15
C GLN A 132 -3.10 -7.51 6.61
N ALA A 133 -3.25 -8.41 5.64
CA ALA A 133 -2.13 -9.08 4.98
C ALA A 133 -1.23 -8.08 4.23
N LEU A 134 -1.82 -7.04 3.63
CA LEU A 134 -1.09 -6.02 2.88
C LEU A 134 -0.36 -5.02 3.79
N VAL A 135 -1.06 -4.41 4.74
CA VAL A 135 -0.47 -3.36 5.61
C VAL A 135 0.46 -3.91 6.70
N GLY A 136 0.32 -5.20 7.02
CA GLY A 136 1.10 -5.87 8.05
C GLY A 136 2.47 -6.37 7.59
N ARG A 137 2.92 -6.05 6.37
CA ARG A 137 4.14 -6.62 5.79
C ARG A 137 4.82 -5.63 4.83
N ASP A 138 6.13 -5.74 4.67
CA ASP A 138 6.92 -5.00 3.65
C ASP A 138 7.98 -5.90 2.98
N PRO A 139 7.56 -6.96 2.26
CA PRO A 139 8.50 -7.89 1.65
C PRO A 139 9.35 -7.26 0.54
N ILE A 140 8.81 -6.29 -0.21
CA ILE A 140 9.55 -5.61 -1.28
C ILE A 140 10.56 -4.61 -0.71
N GLY A 141 10.18 -3.80 0.29
CA GLY A 141 11.12 -2.90 0.94
C GLY A 141 12.24 -3.65 1.66
N HIS A 142 11.93 -4.81 2.28
CA HIS A 142 12.96 -5.69 2.83
C HIS A 142 13.87 -6.25 1.75
N LEU A 143 13.31 -6.79 0.65
CA LEU A 143 14.06 -7.29 -0.50
C LEU A 143 15.02 -6.26 -1.09
N ILE A 144 14.58 -5.02 -1.26
CA ILE A 144 15.42 -3.94 -1.81
C ILE A 144 16.58 -3.61 -0.86
N LYS A 145 16.36 -3.69 0.46
CA LYS A 145 17.40 -3.43 1.47
C LYS A 145 18.41 -4.57 1.61
N THR A 146 17.95 -5.82 1.57
CA THR A 146 18.78 -6.99 1.96
C THR A 146 19.14 -7.92 0.81
N GLY A 147 18.42 -7.87 -0.31
CA GLY A 147 18.55 -8.84 -1.41
C GLY A 147 17.97 -10.22 -1.10
N ALA A 148 17.28 -10.40 0.04
CA ALA A 148 16.78 -11.69 0.52
C ALA A 148 15.55 -12.20 -0.27
N THR A 149 15.80 -12.72 -1.47
CA THR A 149 14.76 -13.19 -2.42
C THR A 149 13.87 -14.29 -1.83
N LEU A 150 14.46 -15.31 -1.20
CA LEU A 150 13.69 -16.43 -0.62
C LEU A 150 12.80 -15.98 0.54
N ALA A 151 13.34 -15.15 1.45
CA ALA A 151 12.57 -14.60 2.57
C ALA A 151 11.41 -13.71 2.09
N ALA A 152 11.63 -12.92 1.03
CA ALA A 152 10.56 -12.14 0.40
C ALA A 152 9.48 -13.06 -0.20
N ALA A 153 9.87 -14.11 -0.92
CA ALA A 153 8.94 -15.08 -1.49
C ALA A 153 8.12 -15.81 -0.42
N GLU A 154 8.74 -16.23 0.69
CA GLU A 154 8.04 -16.84 1.83
C GLU A 154 7.04 -15.87 2.47
N SER A 155 7.45 -14.62 2.69
CA SER A 155 6.57 -13.58 3.23
C SER A 155 5.37 -13.31 2.32
N ILE A 156 5.58 -13.30 1.00
CA ILE A 156 4.53 -13.17 -0.01
C ILE A 156 3.60 -14.38 -0.02
N ARG A 157 4.11 -15.62 0.05
CA ARG A 157 3.27 -16.82 0.16
C ARG A 157 2.39 -16.78 1.41
N ALA A 158 2.96 -16.37 2.54
CA ALA A 158 2.21 -16.24 3.79
C ALA A 158 1.11 -15.16 3.68
N GLY A 159 1.42 -14.00 3.10
CA GLY A 159 0.45 -12.94 2.86
C GLY A 159 -0.65 -13.36 1.88
N ALA A 160 -0.29 -14.08 0.80
CA ALA A 160 -1.23 -14.60 -0.18
C ALA A 160 -2.21 -15.61 0.43
N ASN A 161 -1.72 -16.53 1.25
CA ASN A 161 -2.55 -17.49 1.99
C ASN A 161 -3.52 -16.77 2.95
N GLU A 162 -3.06 -15.73 3.65
CA GLU A 162 -3.89 -14.94 4.55
C GLU A 162 -4.98 -14.14 3.81
N ALA A 163 -4.61 -13.59 2.65
CA ALA A 163 -5.48 -12.82 1.77
C ALA A 163 -6.45 -13.68 0.93
N ASP A 164 -6.26 -15.01 0.95
CA ASP A 164 -6.96 -15.97 0.09
C ASP A 164 -6.78 -15.59 -1.40
N LEU A 165 -5.52 -15.47 -1.82
CA LEU A 165 -5.08 -15.09 -3.16
C LEU A 165 -3.97 -16.01 -3.67
N ASP A 166 -3.85 -16.12 -4.99
CA ASP A 166 -2.66 -16.68 -5.63
C ASP A 166 -1.39 -15.86 -5.26
N PRO A 167 -0.22 -16.49 -5.02
CA PRO A 167 0.98 -15.74 -4.64
C PRO A 167 1.45 -14.69 -5.65
N LEU A 168 1.26 -14.91 -6.95
CA LEU A 168 1.61 -13.91 -7.97
C LEU A 168 0.57 -12.78 -8.02
N ALA A 169 -0.70 -13.09 -7.78
CA ALA A 169 -1.73 -12.06 -7.61
C ALA A 169 -1.43 -11.18 -6.37
N PHE A 170 -1.06 -11.79 -5.23
CA PHE A 170 -0.65 -11.04 -4.04
C PHE A 170 0.63 -10.24 -4.27
N LEU A 171 1.60 -10.77 -5.03
CA LEU A 171 2.79 -10.03 -5.45
C LEU A 171 2.42 -8.74 -6.22
N ALA A 172 1.46 -8.82 -7.14
CA ALA A 172 1.01 -7.64 -7.87
C ALA A 172 0.35 -6.60 -6.95
N TRP A 173 -0.42 -7.04 -5.94
CA TRP A 173 -1.01 -6.15 -4.94
C TRP A 173 0.05 -5.43 -4.10
N ILE A 174 1.03 -6.18 -3.59
CA ILE A 174 2.09 -5.62 -2.74
C ILE A 174 3.04 -4.73 -3.53
N GLU A 175 3.26 -5.01 -4.82
CA GLU A 175 4.07 -4.13 -5.68
C GLU A 175 3.40 -2.79 -5.94
N LEU A 176 2.10 -2.79 -6.27
CA LEU A 176 1.32 -1.55 -6.42
C LEU A 176 1.35 -0.74 -5.12
N TYR A 177 1.07 -1.42 -3.99
CA TYR A 177 1.10 -0.82 -2.67
C TYR A 177 2.47 -0.20 -2.35
N PHE A 178 3.55 -0.96 -2.59
CA PHE A 178 4.92 -0.49 -2.38
C PHE A 178 5.25 0.71 -3.27
N CYS A 179 4.86 0.68 -4.55
CA CYS A 179 5.04 1.80 -5.46
C CYS A 179 4.37 3.07 -4.93
N CYS A 180 3.13 2.98 -4.43
CA CYS A 180 2.43 4.13 -3.90
C CYS A 180 3.07 4.67 -2.61
N ASP A 181 3.37 3.78 -1.64
CA ASP A 181 3.96 4.18 -0.36
C ASP A 181 5.39 4.70 -0.53
N ALA A 182 6.31 3.86 -1.01
CA ALA A 182 7.70 4.24 -1.14
C ALA A 182 7.93 5.31 -2.21
N GLY A 183 7.12 5.33 -3.28
CA GLY A 183 7.19 6.36 -4.32
C GLY A 183 6.82 7.76 -3.84
N SER A 184 6.04 7.89 -2.77
CA SER A 184 5.71 9.19 -2.17
C SER A 184 6.92 9.92 -1.60
N TYR A 185 8.02 9.19 -1.32
CA TYR A 185 9.31 9.75 -0.87
C TYR A 185 10.26 10.09 -2.04
N THR A 186 9.71 10.32 -3.23
CA THR A 186 10.44 10.85 -4.39
C THR A 186 10.03 12.30 -4.64
N LEU A 187 10.84 13.06 -5.37
CA LEU A 187 10.45 14.40 -5.82
C LEU A 187 9.15 14.37 -6.63
N HIS A 188 9.00 13.35 -7.48
CA HIS A 188 7.82 13.16 -8.30
C HIS A 188 6.55 12.91 -7.47
N GLY A 189 6.66 12.11 -6.41
CA GLY A 189 5.58 11.81 -5.48
C GLY A 189 5.20 12.95 -4.54
N GLY A 190 5.84 14.12 -4.66
CA GLY A 190 5.63 15.27 -3.76
C GLY A 190 6.50 15.24 -2.50
N GLY A 191 7.34 14.21 -2.36
CA GLY A 191 8.28 14.07 -1.26
C GLY A 191 9.57 14.85 -1.44
N LYS A 192 10.53 14.56 -0.56
CA LYS A 192 11.91 15.09 -0.65
C LYS A 192 12.78 14.05 -1.35
N PRO A 193 13.85 14.45 -2.06
CA PRO A 193 14.73 13.52 -2.74
C PRO A 193 15.23 12.44 -1.78
N GLY A 194 15.09 11.18 -2.16
CA GLY A 194 15.52 10.07 -1.30
C GLY A 194 15.40 8.71 -1.95
N LEU A 195 14.26 8.43 -2.58
CA LEU A 195 13.98 7.12 -3.20
C LEU A 195 13.87 7.18 -4.73
N ASP A 196 14.16 8.31 -5.36
CA ASP A 196 13.94 8.56 -6.79
C ASP A 196 14.58 7.48 -7.69
N ARG A 197 15.79 7.02 -7.33
CA ARG A 197 16.51 5.95 -8.04
C ARG A 197 15.79 4.59 -8.09
N LEU A 198 14.76 4.39 -7.26
CA LEU A 198 14.04 3.12 -7.17
C LEU A 198 12.88 3.05 -8.16
N PHE A 199 12.50 4.15 -8.80
CA PHE A 199 11.27 4.24 -9.57
C PHE A 199 11.51 4.82 -10.96
N VAL A 200 10.60 4.48 -11.87
CA VAL A 200 10.45 5.16 -13.15
C VAL A 200 9.01 5.65 -13.25
N PHE A 201 8.87 6.93 -13.61
CA PHE A 201 7.59 7.59 -13.78
C PHE A 201 7.42 8.00 -15.24
N ASP A 202 6.27 7.64 -15.82
CA ASP A 202 5.84 8.07 -17.15
C ASP A 202 4.41 8.61 -17.03
N PRO A 203 4.24 9.87 -16.59
CA PRO A 203 2.92 10.50 -16.47
C PRO A 203 2.12 10.52 -17.79
N PRO A 204 2.72 10.83 -18.97
CA PRO A 204 2.00 10.78 -20.24
C PRO A 204 1.38 9.41 -20.53
N ALA A 205 2.11 8.31 -20.27
CA ALA A 205 1.57 6.97 -20.46
C ALA A 205 0.75 6.47 -19.25
N ARG A 206 0.66 7.25 -18.17
CA ARG A 206 0.09 6.85 -16.86
C ARG A 206 0.71 5.58 -16.31
N ARG A 207 2.04 5.50 -16.37
CA ARG A 207 2.79 4.34 -15.89
C ARG A 207 3.75 4.75 -14.78
N MET A 208 3.78 3.90 -13.76
CA MET A 208 4.75 3.95 -12.69
C MET A 208 5.23 2.52 -12.43
N GLY A 209 6.52 2.36 -12.15
CA GLY A 209 7.06 1.08 -11.74
C GLY A 209 8.43 1.21 -11.12
N LEU A 210 9.01 0.05 -10.79
CA LEU A 210 10.36 -0.05 -10.27
C LEU A 210 11.40 0.22 -11.37
N ALA A 211 12.49 0.89 -10.99
CA ALA A 211 13.70 1.02 -11.80
C ALA A 211 14.34 -0.35 -12.07
N PRO A 212 15.27 -0.48 -13.05
CA PRO A 212 15.79 -1.77 -13.50
C PRO A 212 16.36 -2.67 -12.39
N ASP A 213 17.14 -2.14 -11.45
CA ASP A 213 17.70 -2.93 -10.33
C ASP A 213 16.60 -3.47 -9.38
N PRO A 214 15.74 -2.65 -8.76
CA PRO A 214 14.66 -3.18 -7.92
C PRO A 214 13.67 -4.07 -8.68
N ARG A 215 13.39 -3.79 -9.96
CA ARG A 215 12.59 -4.66 -10.83
C ARG A 215 13.19 -6.05 -10.94
N ALA A 216 14.49 -6.17 -11.26
CA ALA A 216 15.15 -7.45 -11.44
C ALA A 216 15.07 -8.33 -10.17
N ARG A 217 15.08 -7.71 -8.98
CA ARG A 217 14.91 -8.39 -7.70
C ARG A 217 13.49 -8.90 -7.51
N VAL A 218 12.48 -8.08 -7.81
CA VAL A 218 11.07 -8.50 -7.75
C VAL A 218 10.80 -9.63 -8.75
N ASP A 219 11.39 -9.58 -9.94
CA ASP A 219 11.26 -10.66 -10.94
C ASP A 219 11.89 -11.97 -10.45
N ALA A 220 12.98 -11.91 -9.67
CA ALA A 220 13.55 -13.09 -9.03
C ALA A 220 12.61 -13.72 -8.00
N VAL A 221 11.88 -12.89 -7.24
CA VAL A 221 10.83 -13.36 -6.33
C VAL A 221 9.69 -13.99 -7.12
N ALA A 222 9.21 -13.36 -8.20
CA ALA A 222 8.14 -13.92 -9.04
C ALA A 222 8.51 -15.32 -9.58
N ARG A 223 9.76 -15.52 -10.03
CA ARG A 223 10.27 -16.84 -10.44
C ARG A 223 10.26 -17.85 -9.28
N ALA A 224 10.68 -17.44 -8.09
CA ALA A 224 10.66 -18.29 -6.91
C ALA A 224 9.22 -18.65 -6.45
N LEU A 225 8.25 -17.77 -6.68
CA LEU A 225 6.83 -18.03 -6.41
C LEU A 225 6.24 -19.04 -7.40
N ALA A 226 6.56 -18.92 -8.69
CA ALA A 226 6.08 -19.79 -9.75
C ALA A 226 6.65 -21.23 -9.70
N GLY A 227 7.74 -21.47 -8.96
CA GLY A 227 8.45 -22.75 -8.98
C GLY A 227 9.21 -22.97 -10.30
N SER A 228 9.80 -24.16 -10.49
CA SER A 228 10.57 -24.54 -11.69
C SER A 228 9.71 -24.74 -12.96
N ALA A 229 8.63 -23.99 -13.12
CA ALA A 229 7.80 -23.96 -14.32
C ALA A 229 7.59 -22.50 -14.74
N ALA A 230 8.70 -21.85 -15.10
CA ALA A 230 8.71 -20.47 -15.58
C ALA A 230 8.36 -20.41 -17.08
N GLU A 231 7.10 -20.61 -17.44
CA GLU A 231 6.65 -20.33 -18.82
C GLU A 231 5.30 -19.61 -18.95
N VAL A 232 4.48 -19.53 -17.88
CA VAL A 232 3.11 -19.00 -18.00
C VAL A 232 2.98 -17.50 -17.73
N TRP A 233 3.84 -16.89 -16.89
CA TRP A 233 3.65 -15.49 -16.47
C TRP A 233 3.92 -14.43 -17.57
N ARG A 234 4.62 -14.81 -18.65
CA ARG A 234 4.84 -13.91 -19.80
C ARG A 234 3.58 -13.65 -20.63
N GLN A 235 2.53 -14.47 -20.51
CA GLN A 235 1.38 -14.44 -21.41
C GLN A 235 0.11 -13.81 -20.82
N THR A 236 0.01 -13.54 -19.50
CA THR A 236 -1.26 -13.12 -18.87
C THR A 236 -1.30 -11.68 -18.34
N GLY A 237 -0.44 -10.78 -18.81
CA GLY A 237 -0.71 -9.33 -18.77
C GLY A 237 -0.79 -8.68 -17.38
N ALA A 238 0.38 -8.42 -16.77
CA ALA A 238 0.56 -7.33 -15.79
C ALA A 238 2.03 -6.86 -15.67
N GLY A 239 2.93 -7.33 -16.54
CA GLY A 239 4.25 -6.76 -16.66
C GLY A 239 4.16 -5.49 -17.50
N LEU A 240 4.25 -4.32 -16.86
CA LEU A 240 4.56 -3.09 -17.58
C LEU A 240 5.81 -3.37 -18.44
N PRO A 241 5.75 -3.25 -19.78
CA PRO A 241 6.90 -3.59 -20.63
C PRO A 241 8.11 -2.75 -20.21
N PRO A 242 9.34 -3.29 -20.29
CA PRO A 242 10.54 -2.54 -19.94
C PRO A 242 10.53 -1.23 -20.74
N LEU A 243 10.65 -0.11 -20.02
CA LEU A 243 10.86 1.19 -20.66
C LEU A 243 12.25 1.13 -21.30
N THR A 244 12.29 1.03 -22.61
CA THR A 244 13.52 1.29 -23.37
C THR A 244 13.91 2.73 -23.13
N ALA A 245 15.14 2.93 -22.64
CA ALA A 245 15.76 4.24 -22.48
C ALA A 245 15.81 5.01 -23.81
#